data_AF-A0A9E5LTJ3-F1
#
_entry.id   AF-A0A9E5LTJ3-F1
#
_cell.length_a   1.000
_cell.length_b   1.000
_cell.length_c   1.000
_cell.angle_alpha   90.00
_cell.angle_beta   90.00
_cell.angle_gamma   90.00
#
_symmetry.space_group_name_H-M   'P 1'
#
loop_
_entity.id
_entity.type
_entity.pdbx_description
1 polymer ?
#
loop_
_entity_poly.entity_id
_entity_poly.type
_entity_poly.pdbx_seq_one_letter_code
_entity_poly.pdbx_strand_id
1 'polypeptide(L)'
;PNKLEDLITFPGVGRKTANVVLGHAFGIPGLTVDTHFGRLSRRFNWSKSLDPVKVEFEVSDLITRKEWTNLSQRLIWHGRRVCHSRKPACGACPISKYCPSFGIGEMDPIKAQRMVKVEADFK
;
A
#
# COMPACT_ATOMS: atom_id res chain seq x y z
N PRO A 1 -12.11 17.89 14.99
CA PRO A 1 -12.43 16.58 15.62
C PRO A 1 -11.31 15.55 15.38
N ASN A 2 -10.90 14.86 16.45
CA ASN A 2 -9.83 13.84 16.41
C ASN A 2 -10.37 12.41 16.64
N LYS A 3 -11.68 12.21 16.53
CA LYS A 3 -12.34 10.90 16.65
C LYS A 3 -12.95 10.47 15.32
N LEU A 4 -13.02 9.15 15.13
CA LEU A 4 -13.56 8.55 13.92
C LEU A 4 -15.05 8.87 13.75
N GLU A 5 -15.83 8.76 14.84
CA GLU A 5 -17.26 9.02 14.83
C GLU A 5 -17.56 10.44 14.32
N ASP A 6 -16.81 11.42 14.82
CA ASP A 6 -16.99 12.83 14.47
C ASP A 6 -16.66 13.10 13.00
N LEU A 7 -15.60 12.49 12.47
CA LEU A 7 -15.18 12.73 11.09
C LEU A 7 -16.15 12.14 10.07
N ILE A 8 -16.80 11.01 10.40
CA ILE A 8 -17.78 10.37 9.52
C ILE A 8 -19.08 11.17 9.42
N THR A 9 -19.33 12.11 10.34
CA THR A 9 -20.51 12.99 10.25
C THR A 9 -20.44 13.99 9.08
N PHE A 10 -19.25 14.25 8.53
CA PHE A 10 -19.11 15.18 7.41
C PHE A 10 -19.60 14.56 6.09
N PRO A 11 -20.39 15.30 5.28
CA PRO A 11 -20.84 14.83 3.99
C PRO A 11 -19.64 14.51 3.07
N GLY A 12 -19.61 13.30 2.52
CA GLY A 12 -18.51 12.81 1.67
C GLY A 12 -17.34 12.18 2.42
N VAL A 13 -17.33 12.18 3.76
CA VAL A 13 -16.28 11.55 4.57
C VAL A 13 -16.73 10.17 5.06
N GLY A 14 -16.31 9.13 4.35
CA GLY A 14 -16.46 7.74 4.83
C GLY A 14 -15.37 7.34 5.82
N ARG A 15 -15.52 6.16 6.44
CA ARG A 15 -14.55 5.58 7.40
C ARG A 15 -13.11 5.56 6.88
N LYS A 16 -12.93 5.28 5.59
CA LYS A 16 -11.61 5.30 4.93
C LYS A 16 -10.99 6.70 4.95
N THR A 17 -11.74 7.71 4.49
CA THR A 17 -11.29 9.10 4.45
C THR A 17 -10.97 9.61 5.86
N ALA A 18 -11.83 9.30 6.83
CA ALA A 18 -11.60 9.65 8.22
C ALA A 18 -10.31 9.03 8.77
N ASN A 19 -10.04 7.74 8.53
CA ASN A 19 -8.81 7.08 8.97
C ASN A 19 -7.54 7.69 8.34
N VAL A 20 -7.61 8.11 7.08
CA VAL A 20 -6.49 8.82 6.43
C VAL A 20 -6.21 10.16 7.11
N VAL A 21 -7.26 10.93 7.40
CA VAL A 21 -7.13 12.22 8.11
C VAL A 21 -6.60 12.02 9.53
N LEU A 22 -7.11 11.05 10.28
CA LEU A 22 -6.63 10.72 11.62
C LEU A 22 -5.16 10.30 11.63
N GLY A 23 -4.75 9.50 10.64
CA GLY A 23 -3.36 9.09 10.46
C GLY A 23 -2.42 10.26 10.18
N HIS A 24 -2.73 11.08 9.17
CA HIS A 24 -1.82 12.12 8.71
C HIS A 24 -1.89 13.42 9.52
N ALA A 25 -3.09 13.87 9.90
CA ALA A 25 -3.27 15.16 10.57
C ALA A 25 -3.20 15.07 12.10
N PHE A 26 -3.56 13.92 12.68
CA PHE A 26 -3.64 13.74 14.13
C PHE A 26 -2.65 12.69 14.67
N GLY A 27 -1.86 12.05 13.81
CA GLY A 27 -0.86 11.06 14.21
C GLY A 27 -1.45 9.79 14.83
N ILE A 28 -2.75 9.52 14.62
CA ILE A 28 -3.42 8.33 15.12
C ILE A 28 -3.15 7.17 14.15
N PRO A 29 -2.33 6.18 14.52
CA PRO A 29 -1.89 5.19 13.55
C PRO A 29 -3.05 4.33 13.06
N GLY A 30 -3.21 4.29 11.73
CA GLY A 30 -4.22 3.49 11.06
C GLY A 30 -3.61 2.73 9.89
N LEU A 31 -3.74 1.41 9.90
CA LEU A 31 -3.32 0.57 8.80
C LEU A 31 -4.50 0.44 7.83
N THR A 32 -4.41 1.09 6.68
CA THR A 32 -5.51 1.05 5.70
C THR A 32 -5.17 0.08 4.58
N VAL A 33 -5.95 -0.99 4.45
CA VAL A 33 -5.79 -1.98 3.38
C VAL A 33 -6.62 -1.57 2.17
N ASP A 34 -5.95 -1.16 1.09
CA ASP A 34 -6.58 -0.94 -0.21
C ASP A 34 -6.20 -2.06 -1.22
N THR A 35 -6.59 -1.90 -2.48
CA THR A 35 -6.31 -2.89 -3.53
C THR A 35 -4.82 -3.03 -3.85
N HIS A 36 -4.02 -1.98 -3.64
CA HIS A 36 -2.57 -2.05 -3.78
C HIS A 36 -1.93 -2.76 -2.59
N PHE A 37 -2.33 -2.38 -1.38
CA PHE A 37 -1.86 -2.97 -0.13
C PHE A 37 -2.17 -4.46 -0.07
N GLY A 38 -3.43 -4.86 -0.29
CA GLY A 38 -3.81 -6.27 -0.32
C GLY A 38 -3.06 -7.02 -1.41
N ARG A 39 -2.85 -6.39 -2.58
CA ARG A 39 -2.03 -6.97 -3.65
C ARG A 39 -0.59 -7.22 -3.25
N LEU A 40 0.05 -6.26 -2.63
CA LEU A 40 1.44 -6.36 -2.23
C LEU A 40 1.61 -7.29 -1.04
N SER A 41 0.67 -7.30 -0.09
CA SER A 41 0.72 -8.18 1.08
C SER A 41 0.84 -9.65 0.69
N ARG A 42 0.09 -10.12 -0.33
CA ARG A 42 0.29 -11.51 -0.79
C ARG A 42 1.52 -11.71 -1.67
N ARG A 43 1.99 -10.69 -2.41
CA ARG A 43 3.27 -10.78 -3.15
C ARG A 43 4.48 -10.82 -2.21
N PHE A 44 4.41 -10.15 -1.08
CA PHE A 44 5.42 -10.17 -0.04
C PHE A 44 5.25 -11.34 0.93
N ASN A 45 4.25 -12.19 0.69
CA ASN A 45 3.95 -13.35 1.53
C ASN A 45 3.66 -12.98 3.01
N TRP A 46 3.09 -11.79 3.24
CA TRP A 46 2.62 -11.36 4.57
C TRP A 46 1.25 -11.91 4.92
N SER A 47 0.41 -12.07 3.90
CA SER A 47 -0.94 -12.61 4.04
C SER A 47 -1.31 -13.43 2.82
N LYS A 48 -2.16 -14.44 2.98
CA LYS A 48 -2.82 -15.15 1.86
C LYS A 48 -4.29 -14.73 1.69
N SER A 49 -4.82 -13.93 2.62
CA SER A 49 -6.22 -13.52 2.63
C SER A 49 -6.54 -12.52 1.51
N LEU A 50 -7.78 -12.56 1.03
CA LEU A 50 -8.37 -11.53 0.18
C LEU A 50 -9.25 -10.56 0.97
N ASP A 51 -9.60 -10.90 2.21
CA ASP A 51 -10.37 -10.06 3.11
C ASP A 51 -9.48 -8.95 3.68
N PRO A 52 -9.78 -7.66 3.40
CA PRO A 52 -8.99 -6.53 3.89
C PRO A 52 -8.85 -6.50 5.41
N VAL A 53 -9.89 -6.90 6.15
CA VAL A 53 -9.89 -6.89 7.62
C VAL A 53 -8.88 -7.90 8.16
N LYS A 54 -8.86 -9.11 7.59
CA LYS A 54 -7.88 -10.13 7.98
C LYS A 54 -6.46 -9.73 7.62
N VAL A 55 -6.26 -9.15 6.44
CA VAL A 55 -4.94 -8.62 6.02
C VAL A 55 -4.47 -7.53 6.99
N GLU A 56 -5.37 -6.65 7.42
CA GLU A 56 -5.06 -5.61 8.39
C GLU A 56 -4.52 -6.21 9.69
N PHE A 57 -5.23 -7.17 10.28
CA PHE A 57 -4.78 -7.85 11.50
C PHE A 57 -3.45 -8.57 11.32
N GLU A 58 -3.30 -9.39 10.28
CA GLU A 58 -2.08 -10.16 10.02
C GLU A 58 -0.86 -9.25 9.82
N VAL A 59 -0.99 -8.14 9.09
CA VAL A 59 0.13 -7.21 8.86
C VAL A 59 0.37 -6.31 10.07
N SER A 60 -0.66 -6.00 10.84
CA SER A 60 -0.54 -5.21 12.07
C SER A 60 0.35 -5.86 13.12
N ASP A 61 0.40 -7.19 13.16
CA ASP A 61 1.27 -7.97 14.05
C ASP A 61 2.75 -7.98 13.61
N LEU A 62 3.03 -7.72 12.32
CA LEU A 62 4.38 -7.73 11.76
C LEU A 62 5.11 -6.39 11.92
N ILE A 63 4.38 -5.29 12.10
CA ILE A 63 4.91 -3.93 11.99
C ILE A 63 4.47 -3.09 13.18
N THR A 64 5.39 -2.33 13.76
CA THR A 64 5.10 -1.43 14.88
C THR A 64 4.01 -0.42 14.52
N ARG A 65 3.06 -0.18 15.44
CA ARG A 65 1.93 0.77 15.26
C ARG A 65 2.34 2.10 14.66
N LYS A 66 3.45 2.69 15.11
CA LYS A 66 3.94 4.00 14.61
C LYS A 66 4.18 4.04 13.10
N GLU A 67 4.47 2.91 12.47
CA GLU A 67 4.77 2.81 11.04
C GLU A 67 3.54 2.47 10.18
N TRP A 68 2.37 2.19 10.75
CA TRP A 68 1.21 1.72 9.99
C TRP A 68 0.79 2.66 8.86
N THR A 69 0.63 3.96 9.18
CA THR A 69 0.23 4.96 8.19
C THR A 69 1.28 5.12 7.08
N ASN A 70 2.56 5.20 7.46
CA ASN A 70 3.68 5.30 6.51
C ASN A 70 3.77 4.07 5.61
N LEU A 71 3.58 2.87 6.16
CA LEU A 71 3.59 1.63 5.42
C LEU A 71 2.45 1.60 4.40
N SER A 72 1.23 1.94 4.81
CA SER A 72 0.09 2.02 3.89
C SER A 72 0.39 2.94 2.71
N GLN A 73 0.90 4.14 2.96
CA GLN A 73 1.27 5.08 1.90
C GLN A 73 2.39 4.55 0.98
N ARG A 74 3.45 3.99 1.56
CA ARG A 74 4.57 3.39 0.81
C ARG A 74 4.10 2.26 -0.11
N LEU A 75 3.21 1.39 0.37
CA LEU A 75 2.64 0.30 -0.44
C LEU A 75 1.74 0.81 -1.56
N ILE A 76 0.92 1.82 -1.30
CA ILE A 76 0.09 2.46 -2.33
C ILE A 76 0.98 3.01 -3.44
N TRP A 77 2.00 3.80 -3.10
CA TRP A 77 2.93 4.36 -4.09
C TRP A 77 3.70 3.29 -4.83
N HIS A 78 4.25 2.29 -4.13
CA HIS A 78 4.97 1.20 -4.75
C HIS A 78 4.08 0.41 -5.71
N GLY A 79 2.84 0.12 -5.31
CA GLY A 79 1.87 -0.59 -6.11
C GLY A 79 1.31 0.20 -7.30
N ARG A 80 1.40 1.54 -7.26
CA ARG A 80 1.00 2.42 -8.38
C ARG A 80 2.14 2.68 -9.36
N ARG A 81 3.38 2.78 -8.85
CA ARG A 81 4.54 3.23 -9.63
C ARG A 81 5.38 2.07 -10.19
N VAL A 82 5.53 0.98 -9.44
CA VAL A 82 6.51 -0.08 -9.76
C VAL A 82 5.83 -1.44 -9.90
N CYS A 83 5.08 -1.84 -8.88
CA CYS A 83 4.58 -3.21 -8.74
C CYS A 83 3.15 -3.33 -9.27
N HIS A 84 3.00 -3.08 -10.58
CA HIS A 84 1.73 -3.07 -11.30
C HIS A 84 0.96 -4.40 -11.18
N SER A 85 -0.37 -4.34 -11.31
CA SER A 85 -1.25 -5.50 -11.12
C SER A 85 -0.99 -6.62 -12.13
N ARG A 86 -0.94 -6.27 -13.43
CA ARG A 86 -0.75 -7.25 -14.51
C ARG A 86 0.71 -7.66 -14.71
N LYS A 87 1.61 -6.70 -14.90
CA LYS A 87 3.04 -6.95 -15.14
C LYS A 87 3.90 -5.98 -14.31
N PRO A 88 4.42 -6.40 -13.14
CA PRO A 88 5.27 -5.53 -12.32
C PRO A 88 6.64 -5.29 -12.96
N ALA A 89 7.24 -4.14 -12.68
CA ALA A 89 8.59 -3.77 -13.12
C ALA A 89 9.66 -4.35 -12.17
N CYS A 90 9.77 -5.68 -12.10
CA CYS A 90 10.66 -6.37 -11.15
C CYS A 90 12.13 -5.95 -11.32
N GLY A 91 12.63 -5.82 -12.55
CA GLY A 91 14.00 -5.42 -12.85
C GLY A 91 14.37 -3.99 -12.40
N ALA A 92 13.37 -3.14 -12.14
CA ALA A 92 13.55 -1.77 -11.63
C ALA A 92 13.04 -1.63 -10.18
N CYS A 93 12.69 -2.73 -9.52
CA CYS A 93 12.13 -2.69 -8.18
C CYS A 93 13.24 -2.51 -7.13
N PRO A 94 13.17 -1.48 -6.26
CA PRO A 94 14.23 -1.21 -5.27
C PRO A 94 14.32 -2.29 -4.19
N ILE A 95 13.23 -3.02 -3.96
CA ILE A 95 13.15 -4.11 -2.97
C ILE A 95 13.20 -5.50 -3.62
N SER A 96 13.57 -5.59 -4.89
CA SER A 96 13.64 -6.85 -5.66
C SER A 96 14.41 -7.95 -4.93
N LYS A 97 15.56 -7.60 -4.34
CA LYS A 97 16.43 -8.52 -3.59
C LYS A 97 15.75 -9.19 -2.39
N TYR A 98 14.75 -8.53 -1.80
CA TYR A 98 14.04 -9.02 -0.61
C TYR A 98 12.62 -9.49 -0.93
N CYS A 99 12.19 -9.41 -2.20
CA CYS A 99 10.83 -9.69 -2.60
C CYS A 99 10.66 -11.21 -2.87
N PRO A 100 9.80 -11.92 -2.13
CA PRO A 100 9.53 -13.33 -2.39
C PRO A 100 8.89 -13.59 -3.77
N SER A 101 8.20 -12.60 -4.32
CA SER A 101 7.59 -12.66 -5.66
C SER A 101 8.45 -12.04 -6.75
N PHE A 102 9.77 -11.89 -6.54
CA PHE A 102 10.64 -11.42 -7.62
C PHE A 102 10.59 -12.40 -8.81
N GLY A 103 10.56 -11.88 -10.03
CA GLY A 103 10.52 -12.67 -11.26
C GLY A 103 9.13 -12.87 -11.89
N ILE A 104 8.04 -12.48 -11.23
CA ILE A 104 6.68 -12.58 -11.81
C ILE A 104 6.37 -11.52 -12.89
N GLY A 105 7.31 -10.62 -13.17
CA GLY A 105 7.12 -9.45 -14.02
C GLY A 105 8.28 -9.22 -14.99
N GLU A 106 8.42 -7.99 -15.48
CA GLU A 106 9.55 -7.63 -16.34
C GLU A 106 10.85 -7.64 -15.54
N MET A 107 11.83 -8.43 -15.97
CA MET A 107 13.12 -8.59 -15.29
C MET A 107 14.24 -7.82 -15.97
N ASP A 108 14.11 -7.51 -17.27
CA ASP A 108 15.08 -6.68 -17.98
C ASP A 108 15.10 -5.28 -17.35
N PRO A 109 16.24 -4.82 -16.77
CA PRO A 109 16.28 -3.56 -16.03
C PRO A 109 15.91 -2.35 -16.89
N ILE A 110 16.29 -2.35 -18.17
CA ILE A 110 16.05 -1.24 -19.09
C ILE A 110 14.55 -1.16 -19.42
N LYS A 111 13.93 -2.30 -19.74
CA LYS A 111 12.49 -2.36 -20.03
C LYS A 111 11.67 -2.09 -18.77
N ALA A 112 12.06 -2.65 -17.64
CA ALA A 112 11.38 -2.44 -16.37
C ALA A 112 11.44 -0.96 -15.95
N GLN A 113 12.57 -0.28 -16.13
CA GLN A 113 12.70 1.15 -15.79
C GLN A 113 11.72 2.01 -16.59
N ARG A 114 11.50 1.70 -17.87
CA ARG A 114 10.52 2.40 -18.72
C ARG A 114 9.07 2.16 -18.29
N MET A 115 8.80 1.11 -17.52
CA MET A 115 7.47 0.81 -16.99
C MET A 115 7.20 1.51 -15.65
N VAL A 116 8.22 2.10 -15.00
CA VAL A 116 8.04 2.79 -13.73
C VAL A 116 7.30 4.11 -13.97
N LYS A 117 6.16 4.29 -13.30
CA LYS A 117 5.37 5.51 -13.40
C LYS A 117 5.94 6.63 -12.53
N VAL A 118 5.99 7.82 -13.09
CA VAL A 118 6.37 9.07 -12.45
C VAL A 118 5.15 9.93 -12.15
N GLU A 119 5.34 11.07 -11.51
CA GLU A 119 4.22 11.94 -11.11
C GLU A 119 3.39 12.42 -12.31
N ALA A 120 4.04 12.71 -13.43
CA ALA A 120 3.38 13.13 -14.67
C ALA A 120 2.38 12.09 -15.24
N ASP A 121 2.47 10.82 -14.85
CA ASP A 121 1.55 9.76 -15.29
C ASP A 121 0.23 9.74 -14.50
N PHE A 122 0.14 10.49 -13.39
CA PHE A 122 -1.04 10.58 -12.55
C PHE A 122 -1.69 11.94 -12.76
N LYS A 123 -2.51 12.04 -13.81
CA LYS A 123 -3.42 13.17 -14.02
C LYS A 123 -4.64 13.05 -13.11
#